data_AF-A0A0B1TFV5-F1
#
_entry.id   AF-A0A0B1TFV5-F1
#
_cell.length_a   1.000
_cell.length_b   1.000
_cell.length_c   1.000
_cell.angle_alpha   90.00
_cell.angle_beta   90.00
_cell.angle_gamma   90.00
#
_symmetry.space_group_name_H-M   'P 1'
#
loop_
_entity.id
_entity.type
_entity.pdbx_description
1 polymer ?
#
loop_
_entity_poly.entity_id
_entity_poly.type
_entity_poly.pdbx_seq_one_letter_code
_entity_poly.pdbx_strand_id
1 'polypeptide(L)'
;MNEEGGYLGAMTYQCLYSGILDKLRSSKRDDDRALAAIHRLRSAMKASDNASPSFLFDFTKNLLAESELSINLQEAYLRMHDTSPTDDLIVQGYEHVPEYKELTKRAIDLRRVLSRVPEEMADRHQFLETIKLIASSIKKLLEAINAVLQIVPPYAQQGMFMIIL
;
A
#
# COMPACT_ATOMS: atom_id res chain seq x y z
N MET A 1 -4.29 -23.73 -0.22
CA MET A 1 -4.67 -22.34 -0.53
C MET A 1 -3.70 -21.48 0.28
N ASN A 2 -2.64 -20.94 -0.33
CA ASN A 2 -1.63 -20.17 0.41
C ASN A 2 -2.24 -18.85 0.83
N GLU A 3 -2.50 -18.69 2.13
CA GLU A 3 -3.04 -17.46 2.75
C GLU A 3 -2.15 -16.23 2.49
N GLU A 4 -0.88 -16.43 2.15
CA GLU A 4 0.06 -15.37 1.77
C GLU A 4 -0.33 -14.61 0.49
N GLY A 5 -1.09 -15.22 -0.41
CA GLY A 5 -1.45 -14.61 -1.71
C GLY A 5 -2.48 -13.49 -1.59
N GLY A 6 -3.40 -13.58 -0.63
CA GLY A 6 -4.56 -12.67 -0.57
C GLY A 6 -4.18 -11.22 -0.28
N TYR A 7 -3.31 -10.99 0.70
CA TYR A 7 -2.94 -9.64 1.13
C TYR A 7 -1.92 -8.97 0.22
N LEU A 8 -0.89 -9.71 -0.21
CA LEU A 8 0.10 -9.17 -1.15
C LEU A 8 -0.48 -9.00 -2.56
N GLY A 9 -1.40 -9.89 -2.96
CA GLY A 9 -2.17 -9.80 -4.19
C GLY A 9 -2.81 -8.43 -4.38
N ALA A 10 -3.64 -8.01 -3.42
CA ALA A 10 -4.34 -6.73 -3.47
C ALA A 10 -3.40 -5.51 -3.53
N MET A 11 -2.20 -5.60 -2.96
CA MET A 11 -1.24 -4.48 -2.91
C MET A 11 -0.27 -4.49 -4.10
N THR A 12 -0.19 -5.58 -4.86
CA THR A 12 0.80 -5.79 -5.92
C THR A 12 0.76 -4.69 -6.97
N TYR A 13 -0.44 -4.32 -7.43
CA TYR A 13 -0.56 -3.24 -8.41
C TYR A 13 0.00 -1.93 -7.87
N GLN A 14 -0.38 -1.55 -6.64
CA GLN A 14 0.01 -0.26 -6.06
C GLN A 14 1.51 -0.19 -5.74
N CYS A 15 2.04 -1.24 -5.13
CA CYS A 15 3.44 -1.28 -4.71
C CYS A 15 4.41 -1.46 -5.87
N LEU A 16 4.13 -2.39 -6.80
CA LEU A 16 5.08 -2.79 -7.83
C LEU A 16 4.84 -2.05 -9.15
N TYR A 17 3.61 -2.06 -9.64
CA TYR A 17 3.33 -1.65 -11.02
C TYR A 17 3.01 -0.16 -11.16
N SER A 18 2.24 0.41 -10.23
CA SER A 18 1.71 1.77 -10.33
C SER A 18 2.83 2.81 -10.47
N GLY A 19 3.79 2.80 -9.53
CA GLY A 19 4.91 3.74 -9.53
C GLY A 19 5.85 3.58 -10.75
N ILE A 20 6.06 2.36 -11.25
CA ILE A 20 6.87 2.12 -12.45
C ILE A 20 6.16 2.68 -13.69
N LEU A 21 4.85 2.44 -13.82
CA LEU A 21 4.06 2.94 -14.94
C LEU A 21 4.00 4.47 -14.96
N ASP A 22 3.92 5.11 -13.79
CA ASP A 22 3.98 6.58 -13.70
C ASP A 22 5.37 7.10 -14.08
N LYS A 23 6.46 6.47 -13.60
CA LYS A 23 7.83 6.82 -14.03
C LYS A 23 8.01 6.66 -15.54
N LEU A 24 7.50 5.58 -16.13
CA LEU A 24 7.55 5.35 -17.57
C LEU A 24 6.77 6.41 -18.34
N ARG A 25 5.58 6.77 -17.86
CA ARG A 25 4.75 7.83 -18.44
C ARG A 25 5.47 9.18 -18.41
N SER A 26 6.08 9.54 -17.27
CA SER A 26 6.85 10.77 -17.13
C SER A 26 8.09 10.79 -18.03
N SER A 27 8.79 9.65 -18.15
CA SER A 27 9.97 9.52 -19.01
C SER A 27 9.66 9.56 -20.51
N LYS A 28 8.44 9.22 -20.92
CA LYS A 28 8.01 9.13 -22.32
C LYS A 28 6.93 10.18 -22.66
N ARG A 29 6.92 11.31 -21.95
CA ARG A 29 5.89 12.35 -22.06
C ARG A 29 5.72 12.94 -23.46
N ASP A 30 6.76 12.89 -24.29
CA ASP A 30 6.79 13.49 -25.63
C ASP A 30 6.48 12.47 -26.75
N ASP A 31 6.15 11.21 -26.41
CA ASP A 31 5.83 10.15 -27.36
C ASP A 31 4.39 9.64 -27.16
N ASP A 32 3.48 10.15 -27.99
CA ASP A 32 2.05 9.80 -27.95
C ASP A 32 1.80 8.29 -28.11
N ARG A 33 2.61 7.58 -28.91
CA ARG A 33 2.46 6.14 -29.09
C ARG A 33 2.86 5.40 -27.82
N ALA A 34 3.96 5.80 -27.20
CA ALA A 34 4.39 5.25 -25.91
C ALA A 34 3.35 5.52 -24.82
N LEU A 35 2.80 6.73 -24.74
CA LEU A 35 1.75 7.07 -23.79
C LEU A 35 0.49 6.21 -23.97
N ALA A 36 0.04 6.00 -25.22
CA ALA A 36 -1.09 5.13 -25.51
C ALA A 36 -0.81 3.66 -25.14
N ALA A 37 0.40 3.16 -25.38
CA ALA A 37 0.81 1.81 -25.00
C ALA A 37 0.85 1.62 -23.48
N ILE A 38 1.43 2.58 -22.74
CA ILE A 38 1.46 2.58 -21.27
C ILE A 38 0.05 2.59 -20.70
N HIS A 39 -0.86 3.40 -21.27
CA HIS A 39 -2.26 3.41 -20.87
C HIS A 39 -2.93 2.06 -21.08
N ARG A 40 -2.76 1.43 -22.25
CA ARG A 40 -3.31 0.09 -22.53
C ARG A 40 -2.75 -0.96 -21.57
N LEU A 41 -1.45 -0.92 -21.28
CA LEU A 41 -0.81 -1.84 -20.34
C LEU A 41 -1.40 -1.68 -18.93
N ARG A 42 -1.55 -0.44 -18.45
CA ARG A 42 -2.20 -0.11 -17.17
C ARG A 42 -3.62 -0.68 -17.10
N SER A 43 -4.43 -0.46 -18.14
CA SER A 43 -5.80 -0.96 -18.20
C SER A 43 -5.85 -2.48 -18.21
N ALA A 44 -5.00 -3.13 -19.00
CA ALA A 44 -4.93 -4.58 -19.09
C ALA A 44 -4.54 -5.21 -17.75
N MET A 45 -3.49 -4.71 -17.09
CA MET A 45 -3.06 -5.19 -15.77
C MET A 45 -4.18 -5.11 -14.74
N LYS A 46 -4.87 -3.96 -14.64
CA LYS A 46 -6.00 -3.81 -13.71
C LYS A 46 -7.17 -4.72 -14.07
N ALA A 47 -7.49 -4.86 -15.36
CA ALA A 47 -8.57 -5.74 -15.81
C ALA A 47 -8.27 -7.21 -15.51
N SER A 48 -7.03 -7.66 -15.71
CA SER A 48 -6.59 -9.01 -15.38
C SER A 48 -6.69 -9.30 -13.88
N ASP A 49 -6.22 -8.38 -13.03
CA ASP A 49 -6.26 -8.54 -11.58
C ASP A 49 -7.70 -8.49 -11.02
N ASN A 50 -8.57 -7.68 -11.63
CA ASN A 50 -10.00 -7.66 -11.30
C ASN A 50 -10.72 -8.96 -11.73
N ALA A 51 -10.33 -9.53 -12.87
CA ALA A 51 -10.94 -10.77 -13.39
C ALA A 51 -10.45 -12.00 -12.62
N SER A 52 -9.22 -11.97 -12.12
CA SER A 52 -8.59 -13.04 -11.35
C SER A 52 -7.81 -12.41 -10.19
N PRO A 53 -8.38 -12.40 -8.97
CA PRO A 53 -7.72 -11.81 -7.81
C PRO A 53 -6.33 -12.40 -7.58
N SER A 54 -5.35 -11.53 -7.34
CA SER A 54 -3.92 -11.88 -7.18
C SER A 54 -3.20 -12.31 -8.45
N PHE A 55 -3.82 -12.15 -9.64
CA PHE A 55 -3.16 -12.47 -10.91
C PHE A 55 -1.81 -11.75 -11.06
N LEU A 56 -1.73 -10.46 -10.72
CA LEU A 56 -0.48 -9.71 -10.86
C LEU A 56 0.60 -10.20 -9.88
N PHE A 57 0.21 -10.70 -8.72
CA PHE A 57 1.12 -11.29 -7.76
C PHE A 57 1.69 -12.62 -8.24
N ASP A 58 0.82 -13.51 -8.74
CA ASP A 58 1.25 -14.79 -9.30
C ASP A 58 2.11 -14.58 -10.55
N PHE A 59 1.74 -13.62 -11.40
CA PHE A 59 2.54 -13.20 -12.53
C PHE A 59 3.93 -12.70 -12.10
N THR A 60 4.01 -11.87 -11.05
CA THR A 60 5.28 -11.41 -10.48
C THR A 60 6.12 -12.56 -9.95
N LYS A 61 5.52 -13.51 -9.22
CA LYS A 61 6.20 -14.71 -8.71
C LYS A 61 6.81 -15.54 -9.84
N ASN A 62 6.05 -15.76 -10.91
CA ASN A 62 6.53 -16.49 -12.08
C ASN A 62 7.68 -15.75 -12.76
N LEU A 63 7.58 -14.43 -12.95
CA LEU A 63 8.69 -13.65 -13.49
C LEU A 63 9.95 -13.75 -12.64
N LEU A 64 9.81 -13.70 -11.31
CA LEU A 64 10.95 -13.80 -10.41
C LEU A 64 11.61 -15.18 -10.45
N ALA A 65 10.81 -16.24 -10.52
CA ALA A 65 11.31 -17.61 -10.64
C ALA A 65 12.18 -17.80 -11.89
N GLU A 66 11.84 -17.12 -12.99
CA GLU A 66 12.60 -17.14 -14.25
C GLU A 66 13.78 -16.15 -14.27
N SER A 67 13.89 -15.24 -13.30
CA SER A 67 14.82 -14.10 -13.36
C SER A 67 16.21 -14.34 -12.77
N GLU A 68 16.50 -15.54 -12.26
CA GLU A 68 17.68 -15.87 -11.43
C GLU A 68 17.88 -14.95 -10.20
N LEU A 69 16.90 -14.07 -9.89
CA LEU A 69 16.96 -13.14 -8.77
C LEU A 69 16.45 -13.82 -7.48
N SER A 70 17.27 -13.81 -6.45
CA SER A 70 16.86 -14.23 -5.09
C SER A 70 16.30 -13.03 -4.33
N ILE A 71 15.00 -12.76 -4.48
CA ILE A 71 14.31 -11.64 -3.81
C ILE A 71 13.31 -12.18 -2.78
N ASN A 72 13.43 -11.70 -1.54
CA ASN A 72 12.38 -11.85 -0.53
C ASN A 72 11.23 -10.88 -0.86
N LEU A 73 10.13 -11.42 -1.39
CA LEU A 73 8.96 -10.63 -1.80
C LEU A 73 8.34 -9.87 -0.62
N GLN A 74 8.26 -10.48 0.56
CA GLN A 74 7.66 -9.88 1.73
C GLN A 74 8.43 -8.62 2.16
N GLU A 75 9.76 -8.72 2.24
CA GLU A 75 10.60 -7.55 2.54
C GLU A 75 10.56 -6.51 1.41
N ALA A 76 10.57 -6.95 0.15
CA ALA A 76 10.50 -6.04 -0.99
C ALA A 76 9.22 -5.20 -0.95
N TYR A 77 8.06 -5.83 -0.73
CA TYR A 77 6.79 -5.13 -0.60
C TYR A 77 6.80 -4.17 0.59
N LEU A 78 7.36 -4.60 1.72
CA LEU A 78 7.47 -3.74 2.90
C LEU A 78 8.32 -2.49 2.61
N ARG A 79 9.48 -2.63 1.95
CA ARG A 79 10.30 -1.49 1.50
C ARG A 79 9.54 -0.59 0.54
N MET A 80 8.83 -1.17 -0.44
CA MET A 80 8.12 -0.41 -1.47
C MET A 80 6.98 0.45 -0.92
N HIS A 81 6.40 0.11 0.23
CA HIS A 81 5.35 0.92 0.87
C HIS A 81 5.78 2.35 1.23
N ASP A 82 7.08 2.62 1.35
CA ASP A 82 7.59 3.97 1.59
C ASP A 82 7.26 4.95 0.44
N THR A 83 7.37 4.45 -0.80
CA THR A 83 7.20 5.24 -2.04
C THR A 83 5.92 4.92 -2.80
N SER A 84 5.17 3.93 -2.35
CA SER A 84 3.89 3.54 -2.96
C SER A 84 2.88 4.69 -2.86
N PRO A 85 2.00 4.87 -3.85
CA PRO A 85 0.89 5.81 -3.78
C PRO A 85 0.07 5.62 -2.49
N THR A 86 -0.46 6.71 -1.94
CA THR A 86 -1.25 6.71 -0.69
C THR A 86 -2.74 6.87 -0.95
N ASP A 87 -3.17 6.85 -2.22
CA ASP A 87 -4.56 7.12 -2.61
C ASP A 87 -5.54 6.09 -2.04
N ASP A 88 -5.05 4.88 -1.76
CA ASP A 88 -5.76 3.79 -1.09
C ASP A 88 -6.10 4.09 0.38
N LEU A 89 -5.37 5.01 1.01
CA LEU A 89 -5.56 5.41 2.41
C LEU A 89 -6.43 6.67 2.55
N ILE A 90 -6.79 7.32 1.45
CA ILE A 90 -7.57 8.55 1.46
C ILE A 90 -9.06 8.21 1.45
N VAL A 91 -9.80 8.82 2.39
CA VAL A 91 -11.27 8.73 2.40
C VAL A 91 -11.84 9.67 1.34
N GLN A 92 -12.13 9.12 0.16
CA GLN A 92 -12.56 9.89 -1.00
C GLN A 92 -13.81 10.73 -0.73
N GLY A 93 -13.77 12.01 -1.09
CA GLY A 93 -14.86 12.96 -0.93
C GLY A 93 -14.96 13.63 0.44
N TYR A 94 -14.13 13.20 1.41
CA TYR A 94 -14.10 13.75 2.77
C TYR A 94 -12.74 14.35 3.14
N GLU A 95 -11.87 14.63 2.16
CA GLU A 95 -10.50 15.11 2.40
C GLU A 95 -10.45 16.48 3.08
N HIS A 96 -11.53 17.25 2.99
CA HIS A 96 -11.70 18.57 3.60
C HIS A 96 -12.04 18.49 5.10
N VAL A 97 -12.47 17.33 5.59
CA VAL A 97 -12.83 17.13 7.00
C VAL A 97 -11.55 16.84 7.81
N PRO A 98 -11.29 17.62 8.88
CA PRO A 98 -10.05 17.52 9.65
C PRO A 98 -9.76 16.11 10.20
N GLU A 99 -10.78 15.42 10.70
CA GLU A 99 -10.65 14.10 11.32
C GLU A 99 -10.24 13.03 10.30
N TYR A 100 -10.85 13.02 9.11
CA TYR A 100 -10.48 12.08 8.04
C TYR A 100 -9.09 12.40 7.45
N LYS A 101 -8.73 13.67 7.37
CA LYS A 101 -7.38 14.09 6.96
C LYS A 101 -6.32 13.63 7.96
N GLU A 102 -6.60 13.77 9.26
CA GLU A 102 -5.69 13.32 10.31
C GLU A 102 -5.59 11.79 10.33
N LEU A 103 -6.70 11.06 10.19
CA LEU A 103 -6.70 9.60 10.03
C LEU A 103 -5.79 9.15 8.88
N THR A 104 -5.98 9.75 7.70
CA THR A 104 -5.17 9.48 6.50
C THR A 104 -3.68 9.71 6.79
N LYS A 105 -3.35 10.85 7.41
CA LYS A 105 -1.97 11.18 7.78
C LYS A 105 -1.36 10.14 8.72
N ARG A 106 -2.10 9.72 9.76
CA ARG A 106 -1.60 8.71 10.72
C ARG A 106 -1.44 7.33 10.10
N ALA A 107 -2.32 6.95 9.17
CA ALA A 107 -2.19 5.71 8.42
C ALA A 107 -0.92 5.71 7.54
N ILE A 108 -0.65 6.82 6.84
CA ILE A 108 0.56 7.00 6.04
C ILE A 108 1.82 6.99 6.92
N ASP A 109 1.80 7.71 8.05
CA ASP A 109 2.92 7.75 8.99
C ASP A 109 3.25 6.34 9.51
N LEU A 110 2.25 5.56 9.92
CA LEU A 110 2.45 4.17 10.36
C LEU A 110 3.02 3.30 9.23
N ARG A 111 2.44 3.40 8.03
CA ARG A 111 2.91 2.65 6.85
C ARG A 111 4.39 2.91 6.54
N ARG A 112 4.84 4.17 6.65
CA ARG A 112 6.24 4.58 6.44
C ARG A 112 7.19 4.15 7.56
N VAL A 113 6.71 4.03 8.80
CA VAL A 113 7.53 3.46 9.87
C VAL A 113 7.72 1.96 9.64
N LEU A 114 6.65 1.25 9.24
CA LEU A 114 6.72 -0.18 8.94
C LEU A 114 7.63 -0.50 7.75
N SER A 115 7.66 0.36 6.72
CA SER A 115 8.52 0.16 5.55
C SER A 115 10.02 0.19 5.83
N ARG A 116 10.43 0.76 6.98
CA ARG A 116 11.84 0.85 7.42
C ARG A 116 12.34 -0.41 8.12
N VAL A 117 11.44 -1.30 8.54
CA VAL A 117 11.78 -2.53 9.28
C VAL A 117 12.83 -3.40 8.57
N PRO A 118 12.77 -3.64 7.25
CA PRO A 118 13.78 -4.43 6.54
C PRO A 118 15.21 -3.86 6.61
N GLU A 119 15.36 -2.55 6.70
CA GLU A 119 16.66 -1.89 6.79
C GLU A 119 17.18 -1.84 8.23
N GLU A 120 16.28 -1.63 9.19
CA GLU A 120 16.64 -1.36 10.59
C GLU A 120 16.75 -2.64 11.43
N MET A 121 16.19 -3.77 10.99
CA MET A 121 16.21 -5.03 11.74
C MET A 121 17.60 -5.63 11.95
N ALA A 122 18.58 -5.26 11.12
CA ALA A 122 19.95 -5.76 11.24
C ALA A 122 20.70 -5.16 12.43
N ASP A 123 20.36 -3.94 12.84
CA ASP A 123 20.93 -3.26 14.00
C ASP A 123 19.94 -3.30 15.17
N ARG A 124 20.32 -4.00 16.24
CA ARG A 124 19.47 -4.18 17.42
C ARG A 124 19.03 -2.86 18.06
N HIS A 125 19.90 -1.86 18.11
CA HIS A 125 19.58 -0.59 18.75
C HIS A 125 18.61 0.22 17.89
N GLN A 126 18.87 0.31 16.59
CA GLN A 126 17.96 0.95 15.64
C GLN A 126 16.59 0.27 15.65
N PHE A 127 16.56 -1.07 15.60
CA PHE A 127 15.31 -1.84 15.60
C PHE A 127 14.47 -1.59 16.87
N LEU A 128 15.10 -1.46 18.04
CA LEU A 128 14.39 -1.12 19.28
C LEU A 128 13.77 0.28 19.22
N GLU A 129 14.44 1.25 18.59
CA GLU A 129 13.86 2.58 18.35
C GLU A 129 12.72 2.50 17.32
N THR A 130 12.85 1.69 16.26
CA THR A 130 11.77 1.42 15.29
C THR A 130 10.54 0.85 15.99
N ILE A 131 10.70 -0.11 16.90
CA ILE A 131 9.59 -0.70 17.66
C ILE A 131 8.86 0.37 18.49
N LYS A 132 9.59 1.27 19.14
CA LYS A 132 8.98 2.40 19.88
C LYS A 132 8.21 3.32 18.95
N LEU A 133 8.75 3.62 17.77
CA LEU A 133 8.08 4.42 16.76
C LEU A 133 6.80 3.74 16.25
N ILE A 134 6.85 2.43 15.97
CA ILE A 134 5.67 1.65 15.57
C ILE A 134 4.59 1.75 16.65
N ALA A 135 4.94 1.50 17.91
CA ALA A 135 3.99 1.58 19.02
C ALA A 135 3.38 2.99 19.15
N SER A 136 4.20 4.05 19.02
CA SER A 136 3.69 5.42 19.04
C SER A 136 2.77 5.73 17.85
N SER A 137 3.08 5.25 16.65
CA SER A 137 2.28 5.47 15.46
C SER A 137 0.95 4.71 15.51
N ILE A 138 0.95 3.46 16.00
CA ILE A 138 -0.28 2.70 16.25
C ILE A 138 -1.19 3.45 17.23
N LYS A 139 -0.63 3.92 18.35
CA LYS A 139 -1.40 4.70 19.33
C LYS A 139 -2.06 5.93 18.70
N LYS A 140 -1.29 6.72 17.95
CA LYS A 140 -1.80 7.93 17.26
C LYS A 140 -2.86 7.60 16.21
N LEU A 141 -2.70 6.49 15.48
CA LEU A 141 -3.70 6.04 14.52
C LEU A 141 -5.01 5.65 15.22
N LEU A 142 -4.93 4.90 16.32
CA LEU A 142 -6.11 4.55 17.13
C LEU A 142 -6.82 5.78 17.69
N GLU A 143 -6.07 6.78 18.16
CA GLU A 143 -6.62 8.07 18.60
C GLU A 143 -7.36 8.79 17.46
N ALA A 144 -6.81 8.79 16.24
CA ALA A 144 -7.47 9.38 15.06
C ALA A 144 -8.73 8.60 14.64
N ILE A 145 -8.71 7.27 14.71
CA ILE A 145 -9.90 6.42 14.47
C ILE A 145 -11.00 6.76 15.46
N ASN A 146 -10.66 6.90 16.75
CA ASN A 146 -11.63 7.27 17.79
C ASN A 146 -12.23 8.67 17.56
N ALA A 147 -11.45 9.63 17.06
CA ALA A 147 -11.95 10.95 16.69
C ALA A 147 -12.95 10.86 15.51
N VAL A 148 -12.63 10.06 14.49
CA VAL A 148 -13.54 9.81 13.36
C VAL A 148 -14.84 9.15 13.82
N LEU A 149 -14.77 8.19 14.75
CA LEU A 149 -15.96 7.53 15.30
C LEU A 149 -16.96 8.52 15.94
N GLN A 150 -16.49 9.64 16.51
CA GLN A 150 -17.37 10.65 17.10
C GLN A 150 -18.18 11.44 16.06
N ILE A 151 -17.68 11.54 14.83
CA ILE A 151 -18.33 12.31 13.74
C ILE A 151 -19.11 11.41 12.77
N VAL A 152 -18.83 10.10 12.75
CA VAL A 152 -19.51 9.14 11.89
C VAL A 152 -20.91 8.84 12.44
N PRO A 153 -21.97 8.88 11.60
CA PRO A 153 -23.32 8.55 12.03
C PRO A 153 -23.45 7.11 12.58
N PRO A 154 -24.32 6.86 13.58
CA PRO A 154 -24.42 5.54 14.23
C PRO A 154 -24.70 4.36 13.28
N TYR A 155 -25.42 4.59 12.18
CA TYR A 155 -25.70 3.56 11.17
C TYR A 155 -24.45 3.13 10.37
N ALA A 156 -23.44 4.01 10.26
CA ALA A 156 -22.17 3.72 9.60
C ALA A 156 -21.11 3.17 10.58
N GLN A 157 -21.32 3.30 11.89
CA GLN A 157 -20.42 2.77 12.91
C GLN A 157 -20.42 1.23 12.98
N GLN A 158 -21.54 0.57 12.62
CA GLN A 158 -21.69 -0.88 12.71
C GLN A 158 -20.71 -1.66 11.80
N GLY A 159 -20.35 -1.11 10.64
CA GLY A 159 -19.36 -1.73 9.75
C GLY A 159 -17.91 -1.61 10.26
N MET A 160 -17.60 -0.60 11.08
CA MET A 160 -16.26 -0.37 11.61
C MET A 160 -15.92 -1.28 12.81
N PHE A 161 -16.89 -1.55 13.69
CA PHE A 161 -16.66 -2.41 14.87
C PHE A 161 -16.37 -3.87 14.50
N MET A 162 -16.82 -4.32 13.33
CA MET A 162 -16.59 -5.69 12.85
C MET A 162 -15.15 -5.92 12.34
N ILE A 163 -14.36 -4.86 12.16
CA ILE A 163 -12.96 -4.94 11.67
C ILE A 163 -11.94 -4.86 12.85
N ILE A 164 -12.37 -4.41 14.03
CA ILE A 164 -11.49 -4.15 15.19
C ILE A 164 -11.50 -5.31 16.22
N LEU A 165 -12.44 -6.26 16.13
CA LEU A 165 -12.53 -7.48 16.96
C LEU A 165 -12.21 -8.73 16.13
#